data_AF-A0A820MU30-F1
#
_entry.id   AF-A0A820MU30-F1
#
_cell.length_a   1.000
_cell.length_b   1.000
_cell.length_c   1.000
_cell.angle_alpha   90.00
_cell.angle_beta   90.00
_cell.angle_gamma   90.00
#
_symmetry.space_group_name_H-M   'P 1'
#
loop_
_entity.id
_entity.type
_entity.pdbx_description
1 polymer ?
#
loop_
_entity_poly.entity_id
_entity_poly.type
_entity_poly.pdbx_seq_one_letter_code
_entity_poly.pdbx_strand_id
1 'polypeptide(L)'
;MFSRWFIAFACIDRYVLTSDDVNLRNFAKPKIAYRIIIIIISFWSIICSHRIIFYDIKGNFCGIIDNMVAALYHSFYVIIGGGIFPAIIMIICAWLIRRNLEYKYKKRIQYSVRSYQRNPLDRQILNILIIQIICYIIFTTPQLCNLVFIAISVPISNQSNEYLAIESFSTFLAELMLYLFPVTSFYLYTLTSHTFRKELIKSIRSIVGQNDRITSVINRRSVVYHIEHQQSPINTCSNPVTNSLMEIK
;
A
#
# COMPACT_ATOMS: atom_id res chain seq x y z
N MET A 1 -3.08 11.13 7.20
CA MET A 1 -4.40 11.09 6.53
C MET A 1 -4.39 10.23 5.28
N PHE A 2 -3.47 10.48 4.33
CA PHE A 2 -3.37 9.71 3.07
C PHE A 2 -3.40 8.19 3.23
N SER A 3 -2.59 7.62 4.13
CA SER A 3 -2.50 6.17 4.33
C SER A 3 -3.85 5.53 4.63
N ARG A 4 -4.66 6.15 5.49
CA ARG A 4 -5.99 5.64 5.87
C ARG A 4 -6.96 5.64 4.70
N TRP A 5 -6.96 6.72 3.93
CA TRP A 5 -7.81 6.85 2.76
C TRP A 5 -7.39 5.88 1.65
N PHE A 6 -6.10 5.67 1.42
CA PHE A 6 -5.64 4.66 0.46
C PHE A 6 -6.12 3.25 0.82
N ILE A 7 -6.17 2.91 2.11
CA ILE A 7 -6.72 1.64 2.55
C ILE A 7 -8.23 1.57 2.27
N ALA A 8 -8.98 2.63 2.60
CA ALA A 8 -10.41 2.68 2.29
C ALA A 8 -10.69 2.54 0.79
N PHE A 9 -9.91 3.20 -0.07
CA PHE A 9 -10.02 3.06 -1.52
C PHE A 9 -9.56 1.70 -2.03
N ALA A 10 -8.56 1.07 -1.40
CA ALA A 10 -8.21 -0.32 -1.70
C ALA A 10 -9.37 -1.26 -1.38
N CYS A 11 -10.11 -1.04 -0.28
CA CYS A 11 -11.32 -1.80 0.02
C CYS A 11 -12.42 -1.60 -1.04
N ILE A 12 -12.60 -0.36 -1.53
CA ILE A 12 -13.54 -0.06 -2.62
C ILE A 12 -13.11 -0.78 -3.90
N ASP A 13 -11.84 -0.70 -4.29
CA ASP A 13 -11.32 -1.38 -5.48
C ASP A 13 -11.56 -2.89 -5.42
N ARG A 14 -11.31 -3.50 -4.26
CA ARG A 14 -11.61 -4.94 -4.02
C ARG A 14 -13.10 -5.25 -4.07
N TYR A 15 -13.96 -4.36 -3.57
CA TYR A 15 -15.41 -4.49 -3.72
C TYR A 15 -15.83 -4.47 -5.19
N VAL A 16 -15.33 -3.50 -5.95
CA VAL A 16 -15.64 -3.34 -7.37
C VAL A 16 -15.20 -4.58 -8.17
N LEU A 17 -14.02 -5.14 -7.88
CA LEU A 17 -13.54 -6.38 -8.49
C LEU A 17 -14.40 -7.61 -8.15
N THR A 18 -14.96 -7.65 -6.94
CA THR A 18 -15.80 -8.76 -6.48
C THR A 18 -17.27 -8.63 -6.87
N SER A 19 -17.69 -7.50 -7.43
CA SER A 19 -19.04 -7.32 -7.98
C SER A 19 -19.31 -8.26 -9.18
N ASP A 20 -20.59 -8.54 -9.44
CA ASP A 20 -21.05 -9.26 -10.64
C ASP A 20 -21.38 -8.31 -11.80
N ASP A 21 -21.55 -7.02 -11.53
CA ASP A 21 -21.85 -6.02 -12.54
C ASP A 21 -20.59 -5.70 -13.37
N VAL A 22 -20.72 -5.83 -14.69
CA VAL A 22 -19.67 -5.57 -15.68
C VAL A 22 -19.26 -4.10 -15.67
N ASN A 23 -20.21 -3.18 -15.46
CA ASN A 23 -19.94 -1.74 -15.43
C ASN A 23 -19.08 -1.37 -14.22
N LEU A 24 -19.39 -1.93 -13.05
CA LEU A 24 -18.54 -1.79 -11.87
C LEU A 24 -17.16 -2.39 -12.16
N ARG A 25 -17.08 -3.64 -12.63
CA ARG A 25 -15.77 -4.29 -12.86
C ARG A 25 -14.89 -3.53 -13.87
N ASN A 26 -15.50 -2.83 -14.83
CA ASN A 26 -14.79 -1.98 -15.78
C ASN A 26 -14.11 -0.77 -15.11
N PHE A 27 -14.60 -0.35 -13.94
CA PHE A 27 -14.02 0.72 -13.13
C PHE A 27 -12.71 0.31 -12.43
N ALA A 28 -12.51 -0.98 -12.14
CA ALA A 28 -11.28 -1.52 -11.55
C ALA A 28 -10.12 -1.68 -12.54
N LYS A 29 -10.11 -0.91 -13.63
CA LYS A 29 -9.00 -0.87 -14.59
C LYS A 29 -7.81 -0.11 -13.97
N PRO A 30 -6.57 -0.57 -14.17
CA PRO A 30 -5.39 0.08 -13.59
C PRO A 30 -5.25 1.55 -14.01
N LYS A 31 -5.60 1.88 -15.26
CA LYS A 31 -5.61 3.28 -15.76
C LYS A 31 -6.53 4.19 -14.94
N ILE A 32 -7.70 3.68 -14.53
CA ILE A 32 -8.67 4.43 -13.73
C ILE A 32 -8.15 4.54 -12.30
N ALA A 33 -7.59 3.47 -11.74
CA ALA A 33 -6.99 3.47 -10.40
C ALA A 33 -5.90 4.55 -10.26
N TYR A 34 -4.99 4.69 -11.23
CA TYR A 34 -3.99 5.75 -11.22
C TYR A 34 -4.60 7.16 -11.23
N ARG A 35 -5.66 7.37 -12.04
CA ARG A 35 -6.37 8.65 -12.07
C ARG A 35 -7.01 8.98 -10.73
N ILE A 36 -7.63 7.98 -10.08
CA ILE A 36 -8.24 8.12 -8.75
C ILE A 36 -7.18 8.46 -7.70
N ILE A 37 -6.02 7.78 -7.72
CA ILE A 37 -4.91 8.06 -6.80
C ILE A 37 -4.46 9.53 -6.91
N ILE A 38 -4.26 10.03 -8.13
CA ILE A 38 -3.86 11.43 -8.36
C ILE A 38 -4.92 12.39 -7.79
N ILE A 39 -6.20 12.16 -8.09
CA ILE A 39 -7.31 12.98 -7.58
C ILE A 39 -7.34 12.99 -6.05
N ILE A 40 -7.17 11.83 -5.41
CA ILE A 40 -7.13 11.69 -3.94
C ILE A 40 -5.97 12.49 -3.36
N ILE A 41 -4.77 12.35 -3.94
CA ILE A 41 -3.58 13.08 -3.46
C ILE A 41 -3.84 14.58 -3.57
N SER A 42 -4.30 15.07 -4.71
CA SER A 42 -4.59 16.50 -4.91
C SER A 42 -5.65 17.00 -3.93
N PHE A 43 -6.77 16.29 -3.81
CA PHE A 43 -7.88 16.66 -2.92
C PHE A 43 -7.44 16.74 -1.46
N TRP A 44 -6.75 15.70 -0.96
CA TRP A 44 -6.29 15.67 0.42
C TRP A 44 -5.14 16.62 0.69
N SER A 45 -4.29 16.93 -0.30
CA SER A 45 -3.25 17.96 -0.17
C SER A 45 -3.89 19.33 0.04
N ILE A 46 -4.85 19.71 -0.80
CA ILE A 46 -5.58 20.99 -0.67
C ILE A 46 -6.28 21.08 0.68
N ILE A 47 -6.98 20.01 1.07
CA ILE A 47 -7.64 19.99 2.37
C ILE A 47 -6.62 20.09 3.50
N CYS A 48 -5.52 19.35 3.48
CA CYS A 48 -4.52 19.40 4.55
C CYS A 48 -3.76 20.73 4.61
N SER A 49 -3.76 21.55 3.54
CA SER A 49 -3.12 22.87 3.54
C SER A 49 -3.65 23.81 4.62
N HIS A 50 -4.91 23.65 5.09
CA HIS A 50 -5.43 24.47 6.19
C HIS A 50 -4.57 24.39 7.45
N ARG A 51 -3.86 23.27 7.68
CA ARG A 51 -3.00 23.09 8.84
C ARG A 51 -1.85 24.08 8.87
N ILE A 52 -1.32 24.44 7.71
CA ILE A 52 -0.21 25.41 7.62
C ILE A 52 -0.67 26.80 8.10
N ILE A 53 -1.95 27.13 7.90
CA ILE A 53 -2.52 28.44 8.26
C ILE A 53 -2.81 28.54 9.76
N PHE A 54 -3.27 27.45 10.38
CA PHE A 54 -3.70 27.47 11.79
C PHE A 54 -2.59 27.15 12.80
N TYR A 55 -1.44 26.63 12.35
CA TYR A 55 -0.32 26.36 13.23
C TYR A 55 0.48 27.64 13.48
N ASP A 56 0.70 27.95 14.75
CA ASP A 56 1.49 29.09 15.18
C ASP A 56 2.67 28.61 16.04
N ILE A 57 3.73 29.42 16.07
CA ILE A 57 4.93 29.17 16.88
C ILE A 57 4.96 30.21 17.98
N LYS A 58 4.69 29.80 19.21
CA LYS A 58 4.77 30.67 20.39
C LYS A 58 5.77 30.10 21.39
N GLY A 59 6.89 30.80 21.54
CA GLY A 59 8.01 30.35 22.38
C GLY A 59 8.59 29.02 21.87
N ASN A 60 8.63 28.00 22.73
CA ASN A 60 9.12 26.66 22.40
C ASN A 60 8.02 25.67 21.97
N PHE A 61 6.77 26.14 21.83
CA PHE A 61 5.64 25.30 21.44
C PHE A 61 5.22 25.60 20.00
N CYS A 62 4.96 24.54 19.25
CA CYS A 62 4.43 24.59 17.89
C CYS A 62 3.09 23.87 17.88
N GLY A 63 2.01 24.59 17.60
CA GLY A 63 0.66 24.04 17.64
C GLY A 63 -0.42 25.08 17.45
N ILE A 64 -1.67 24.68 17.70
CA ILE A 64 -2.82 25.59 17.69
C ILE A 64 -3.00 26.09 19.12
N ILE A 65 -2.32 27.19 19.47
CA ILE A 65 -2.15 27.62 20.87
C ILE A 65 -3.25 28.60 21.31
N ASP A 66 -3.57 29.59 20.48
CA ASP A 66 -4.44 30.70 20.91
C ASP A 66 -5.89 30.59 20.41
N ASN A 67 -6.13 29.79 19.37
CA ASN A 67 -7.42 29.75 18.70
C ASN A 67 -8.19 28.48 19.10
N MET A 68 -8.98 28.56 20.18
CA MET A 68 -9.87 27.47 20.64
C MET A 68 -10.77 26.94 19.50
N VAL A 69 -11.32 27.83 18.68
CA VAL A 69 -12.18 27.46 17.54
C VAL A 69 -11.39 26.63 16.51
N ALA A 70 -10.14 27.00 16.24
CA ALA A 70 -9.28 26.27 15.31
C ALA A 70 -8.87 24.90 15.87
N ALA A 71 -8.62 24.80 17.18
CA ALA A 71 -8.29 23.54 17.85
C ALA A 71 -9.48 22.56 17.79
N LEU A 72 -10.69 23.03 18.10
CA LEU A 72 -11.91 22.23 17.97
C LEU A 72 -12.15 21.80 16.53
N TYR A 73 -12.03 22.72 15.57
CA TYR A 73 -12.16 22.41 14.14
C TYR A 73 -11.18 21.31 13.70
N HIS A 74 -9.91 21.41 14.11
CA HIS A 74 -8.89 20.41 13.79
C HIS A 74 -9.22 19.04 14.41
N SER A 75 -9.64 19.01 15.68
CA SER A 75 -10.07 17.78 16.35
C SER A 75 -11.24 17.11 15.62
N PHE A 76 -12.29 17.87 15.27
CA PHE A 76 -13.42 17.34 14.49
C PHE A 76 -12.98 16.84 13.11
N TYR A 77 -12.13 17.61 12.41
CA TYR A 77 -11.59 17.23 11.12
C TYR A 77 -10.84 15.90 11.19
N VAL A 78 -9.99 15.70 12.21
CA VAL A 78 -9.24 14.45 12.41
C VAL A 78 -10.15 13.30 12.81
N ILE A 79 -11.10 13.53 13.71
CA ILE A 79 -12.01 12.47 14.18
C ILE A 79 -12.90 11.98 13.04
N ILE A 80 -13.54 12.91 12.34
CA ILE A 80 -14.50 12.60 11.28
C ILE A 80 -13.76 12.12 10.04
N GLY A 81 -12.88 12.97 9.49
CA GLY A 81 -12.20 12.70 8.22
C GLY A 81 -11.06 11.68 8.32
N GLY A 82 -10.45 11.56 9.50
CA GLY A 82 -9.34 10.66 9.73
C GLY A 82 -9.70 9.36 10.43
N GLY A 83 -10.76 9.32 11.22
CA GLY A 83 -11.16 8.15 12.01
C GLY A 83 -12.42 7.48 11.46
N ILE A 84 -13.55 8.17 11.58
CA ILE A 84 -14.90 7.64 11.38
C ILE A 84 -15.19 7.33 9.91
N PHE A 85 -14.99 8.29 9.00
CA PHE A 85 -15.32 8.10 7.58
C PHE A 85 -14.57 6.93 6.94
N PRO A 86 -13.23 6.81 7.06
CA PRO A 86 -12.51 5.68 6.50
C PRO A 86 -12.98 4.36 7.10
N ALA A 87 -13.25 4.32 8.42
CA ALA A 87 -13.74 3.11 9.10
C ALA A 87 -15.08 2.65 8.51
N ILE A 88 -16.04 3.57 8.39
CA ILE A 88 -17.37 3.27 7.84
C ILE A 88 -17.25 2.73 6.42
N ILE A 89 -16.48 3.40 5.55
CA ILE A 89 -16.25 2.97 4.17
C ILE A 89 -15.67 1.55 4.14
N MET A 90 -14.64 1.29 4.94
CA MET A 90 -14.01 -0.03 4.99
C MET A 90 -14.97 -1.13 5.49
N ILE A 91 -15.75 -0.84 6.53
CA ILE A 91 -16.74 -1.79 7.09
C ILE A 91 -17.82 -2.11 6.06
N ILE A 92 -18.38 -1.08 5.40
CA ILE A 92 -19.38 -1.26 4.34
C ILE A 92 -18.78 -2.08 3.20
N CYS A 93 -17.57 -1.75 2.73
CA CYS A 93 -16.92 -2.50 1.67
C CYS A 93 -16.67 -3.96 2.06
N ALA A 94 -16.18 -4.23 3.27
CA ALA A 94 -15.96 -5.59 3.76
C ALA A 94 -17.27 -6.41 3.81
N TRP A 95 -18.36 -5.79 4.26
CA TRP A 95 -19.68 -6.40 4.26
C TRP A 95 -20.19 -6.69 2.84
N LEU A 96 -20.08 -5.72 1.92
CA LEU A 96 -20.48 -5.87 0.53
C LEU A 96 -19.66 -6.96 -0.20
N ILE A 97 -18.34 -6.99 0.01
CA ILE A 97 -17.46 -8.04 -0.52
C ILE A 97 -17.94 -9.40 -0.05
N ARG A 98 -18.19 -9.56 1.26
CA ARG A 98 -18.69 -10.81 1.83
C ARG A 98 -20.00 -11.25 1.20
N ARG A 99 -20.97 -10.32 1.07
CA ARG A 99 -22.27 -10.59 0.44
C ARG A 99 -22.13 -11.02 -1.02
N ASN A 100 -21.27 -10.36 -1.78
CA ASN A 100 -21.00 -10.69 -3.18
C ASN A 100 -20.36 -12.08 -3.32
N LEU A 101 -19.41 -12.42 -2.45
CA LEU A 101 -18.80 -13.76 -2.42
C LEU A 101 -19.82 -14.85 -2.08
N GLU A 102 -20.69 -14.61 -1.09
CA GLU A 102 -21.75 -15.55 -0.71
C GLU A 102 -22.78 -15.74 -1.83
N TYR A 103 -23.16 -14.67 -2.53
CA TYR A 103 -24.07 -14.74 -3.68
C TYR A 103 -23.45 -15.53 -4.84
N LYS A 104 -22.19 -15.23 -5.20
CA LYS A 104 -21.44 -15.98 -6.22
C LYS A 104 -21.33 -17.45 -5.89
N TYR A 105 -21.09 -17.77 -4.62
CA TYR A 105 -21.03 -19.15 -4.13
C TYR A 105 -22.37 -19.87 -4.30
N LYS A 106 -23.47 -19.28 -3.84
CA LYS A 106 -24.82 -19.86 -3.96
C LYS A 106 -25.23 -20.09 -5.42
N LYS A 107 -25.02 -19.08 -6.29
CA LYS A 107 -25.32 -19.18 -7.71
C LYS A 107 -24.54 -20.32 -8.37
N ARG A 108 -23.24 -20.45 -8.10
CA ARG A 108 -22.40 -21.48 -8.73
C ARG A 108 -22.68 -22.90 -8.25
N ILE A 109 -23.07 -23.09 -6.99
CA ILE A 109 -23.54 -24.40 -6.49
C ILE A 109 -24.77 -24.87 -7.26
N GLN A 110 -25.69 -23.95 -7.57
CA GLN A 110 -26.91 -24.28 -8.29
C GLN A 110 -26.66 -24.69 -9.75
N TYR A 111 -25.54 -24.26 -10.35
CA TYR A 111 -25.21 -24.51 -11.76
C TYR A 111 -24.05 -25.52 -12.00
N SER A 112 -23.29 -25.95 -10.98
CA SER A 112 -22.16 -26.89 -11.19
C SER A 112 -22.17 -28.10 -10.24
N VAL A 113 -22.33 -29.31 -10.79
CA VAL A 113 -22.25 -30.62 -10.10
C VAL A 113 -20.80 -31.09 -9.92
N ARG A 114 -19.80 -30.43 -10.52
CA ARG A 114 -18.41 -30.89 -10.55
C ARG A 114 -17.51 -30.08 -9.63
N SER A 115 -17.09 -30.71 -8.52
CA SER A 115 -16.01 -30.38 -7.58
C SER A 115 -15.58 -28.90 -7.57
N TYR A 116 -16.29 -28.10 -6.77
CA TYR A 116 -15.98 -26.68 -6.61
C TYR A 116 -14.86 -26.47 -5.59
N GLN A 117 -13.66 -26.18 -6.09
CA GLN A 117 -12.57 -25.67 -5.27
C GLN A 117 -12.82 -24.19 -5.02
N ARG A 118 -13.38 -23.88 -3.84
CA ARG A 118 -13.54 -22.53 -3.28
C ARG A 118 -12.23 -21.78 -3.52
N ASN A 119 -12.24 -20.72 -4.34
CA ASN A 119 -11.01 -20.04 -4.74
C ASN A 119 -10.33 -19.49 -3.46
N PRO A 120 -9.27 -20.13 -2.96
CA PRO A 120 -8.75 -19.86 -1.61
C PRO A 120 -8.21 -18.43 -1.53
N LEU A 121 -7.85 -17.86 -2.68
CA LEU A 121 -7.43 -16.48 -2.87
C LEU A 121 -8.49 -15.46 -2.40
N ASP A 122 -9.76 -15.62 -2.77
CA ASP A 122 -10.80 -14.63 -2.46
C ASP A 122 -11.07 -14.57 -0.95
N ARG A 123 -11.07 -15.74 -0.29
CA ARG A 123 -11.22 -15.85 1.17
C ARG A 123 -10.00 -15.30 1.90
N GLN A 124 -8.81 -15.52 1.36
CA GLN A 124 -7.56 -14.97 1.90
C GLN A 124 -7.55 -13.44 1.80
N ILE A 125 -7.95 -12.86 0.67
CA ILE A 125 -8.06 -11.41 0.48
C ILE A 125 -9.05 -10.82 1.48
N LEU A 126 -10.23 -11.43 1.65
CA LEU A 126 -11.23 -10.98 2.62
C LEU A 126 -10.68 -11.03 4.06
N ASN A 127 -9.99 -12.11 4.44
CA ASN A 127 -9.38 -12.22 5.77
C ASN A 127 -8.33 -11.14 6.02
N ILE A 128 -7.50 -10.82 5.02
CA ILE A 128 -6.52 -9.74 5.11
C ILE A 128 -7.23 -8.40 5.35
N LEU A 129 -8.30 -8.12 4.60
CA LEU A 129 -9.07 -6.87 4.76
C LEU A 129 -9.68 -6.77 6.16
N ILE A 130 -10.26 -7.84 6.69
CA ILE A 130 -10.83 -7.84 8.06
C ILE A 130 -9.75 -7.55 9.10
N ILE A 131 -8.60 -8.24 9.01
CA ILE A 131 -7.49 -8.03 9.94
C ILE A 131 -6.99 -6.58 9.85
N GLN A 132 -6.88 -6.04 8.65
CA GLN A 132 -6.47 -4.66 8.43
C GLN A 132 -7.45 -3.65 9.05
N ILE A 133 -8.76 -3.90 8.95
CA ILE A 133 -9.80 -3.08 9.58
C ILE A 133 -9.70 -3.14 11.10
N ILE A 134 -9.51 -4.33 11.67
CA ILE A 134 -9.35 -4.51 13.11
C ILE A 134 -8.11 -3.76 13.61
N CYS A 135 -6.96 -3.95 12.96
CA CYS A 135 -5.73 -3.24 13.30
C CYS A 135 -5.91 -1.72 13.17
N TYR A 136 -6.57 -1.26 12.10
CA TYR A 136 -6.87 0.16 11.92
C TYR A 136 -7.66 0.74 13.10
N ILE A 137 -8.71 0.04 13.56
CA ILE A 137 -9.52 0.47 14.71
C ILE A 137 -8.63 0.52 15.96
N ILE A 138 -7.85 -0.54 16.23
CA ILE A 138 -6.99 -0.62 17.42
C ILE A 138 -5.96 0.52 17.45
N PHE A 139 -5.25 0.77 16.34
CA PHE A 139 -4.20 1.80 16.30
C PHE A 139 -4.75 3.23 16.21
N THR A 140 -5.95 3.42 15.65
CA THR A 140 -6.53 4.77 15.50
C THR A 140 -7.31 5.20 16.75
N THR A 141 -7.86 4.26 17.51
CA THR A 141 -8.70 4.57 18.70
C THR A 141 -7.97 5.42 19.75
N PRO A 142 -6.72 5.12 20.17
CA PRO A 142 -6.01 5.93 21.16
C PRO A 142 -5.90 7.40 20.74
N GLN A 143 -5.66 7.66 19.45
CA GLN A 143 -5.59 9.02 18.92
C GLN A 143 -6.95 9.72 18.96
N LEU A 144 -8.04 9.03 18.61
CA LEU A 144 -9.38 9.61 18.67
C LEU A 144 -9.77 9.95 20.11
N CYS A 145 -9.48 9.04 21.05
CA CYS A 145 -9.70 9.28 22.47
C CYS A 145 -8.90 10.47 22.98
N ASN A 146 -7.62 10.59 22.60
CA ASN A 146 -6.77 11.70 23.00
C ASN A 146 -7.28 13.06 22.48
N LEU A 147 -7.78 13.11 21.23
CA LEU A 147 -8.34 14.34 20.67
C LEU A 147 -9.64 14.76 21.34
N VAL A 148 -10.48 13.79 21.71
CA VAL A 148 -11.69 14.06 22.50
C VAL A 148 -11.33 14.55 23.90
N PHE A 149 -10.32 13.93 24.52
CA PHE A 149 -9.79 14.37 25.81
C PHE A 149 -9.35 15.84 25.72
N ILE A 150 -8.42 16.17 24.81
CA ILE A 150 -7.95 17.56 24.60
C ILE A 150 -9.12 18.52 24.35
N ALA A 151 -10.08 18.16 23.49
CA ALA A 151 -11.22 19.02 23.19
C ALA A 151 -12.08 19.35 24.42
N ILE A 152 -12.21 18.41 25.37
CA ILE A 152 -12.91 18.61 26.64
C ILE A 152 -12.05 19.40 27.63
N SER A 153 -10.73 19.26 27.57
CA SER A 153 -9.76 19.91 28.46
C SER A 153 -9.56 21.40 28.20
N VAL A 154 -9.71 21.85 26.95
CA VAL A 154 -9.51 23.25 26.52
C VAL A 154 -10.28 24.29 27.37
N PRO A 155 -11.56 24.11 27.74
CA PRO A 155 -12.29 25.08 28.56
C PRO A 155 -11.88 25.13 30.04
N ILE A 156 -11.01 24.25 30.54
CA ILE A 156 -10.65 24.17 31.96
C ILE A 156 -9.46 25.09 32.25
N SER A 157 -9.71 26.24 32.86
CA SER A 157 -8.72 27.34 33.00
C SER A 157 -7.64 27.15 34.08
N ASN A 158 -7.71 26.10 34.91
CA ASN A 158 -6.78 25.86 36.02
C ASN A 158 -6.15 24.48 35.91
N GLN A 159 -5.28 24.28 34.91
CA GLN A 159 -4.56 23.02 34.74
C GLN A 159 -3.34 22.99 35.67
N SER A 160 -3.24 21.94 36.50
CA SER A 160 -2.05 21.69 37.32
C SER A 160 -0.89 21.20 36.45
N ASN A 161 0.35 21.35 36.92
CA ASN A 161 1.53 20.84 36.22
C ASN A 161 1.48 19.31 35.99
N GLU A 162 0.83 18.58 36.90
CA GLU A 162 0.60 17.13 36.77
C GLU A 162 -0.34 16.79 35.62
N TYR A 163 -1.37 17.61 35.42
CA TYR A 163 -2.32 17.45 34.31
C TYR A 163 -1.64 17.60 32.96
N LEU A 164 -0.80 18.63 32.82
CA LEU A 164 -0.04 18.89 31.60
C LEU A 164 0.92 17.75 31.25
N ALA A 165 1.53 17.12 32.27
CA ALA A 165 2.41 15.97 32.09
C ALA A 165 1.65 14.74 31.58
N ILE A 166 0.45 14.47 32.13
CA ILE A 166 -0.41 13.37 31.70
C ILE A 166 -0.91 13.60 30.27
N GLU A 167 -1.32 14.82 29.93
CA GLU A 167 -1.74 15.18 28.58
C GLU A 167 -0.63 14.98 27.55
N SER A 168 0.58 15.43 27.88
CA SER A 168 1.76 15.27 27.02
C SER A 168 2.10 13.78 26.81
N PHE A 169 2.08 12.99 27.88
CA PHE A 169 2.33 11.54 27.80
C PHE A 169 1.25 10.80 27.00
N SER A 170 -0.03 11.12 27.22
CA SER A 170 -1.16 10.55 26.48
C SER A 170 -1.08 10.87 24.99
N THR A 171 -0.73 12.11 24.65
CA THR A 171 -0.53 12.55 23.27
C THR A 171 0.62 11.81 22.61
N PHE A 172 1.76 11.68 23.30
CA PHE A 172 2.89 10.89 22.81
C PHE A 172 2.51 9.44 22.53
N LEU A 173 1.81 8.78 23.46
CA LEU A 173 1.39 7.38 23.30
C LEU A 173 0.40 7.23 22.13
N ALA A 174 -0.54 8.15 22.00
CA ALA A 174 -1.50 8.18 20.90
C ALA A 174 -0.83 8.36 19.52
N GLU A 175 0.14 9.26 19.44
CA GLU A 175 0.93 9.47 18.22
C GLU A 175 1.82 8.28 17.88
N LEU A 176 2.45 7.67 18.88
CA LEU A 176 3.24 6.45 18.70
C LEU A 176 2.40 5.33 18.09
N MET A 177 1.21 5.08 18.65
CA MET A 177 0.27 4.08 18.13
C MET A 177 -0.16 4.40 16.69
N LEU A 178 -0.37 5.67 16.38
CA LEU A 178 -0.66 6.09 15.03
C LEU A 178 0.48 5.77 14.05
N TYR A 179 1.72 6.12 14.41
CA TYR A 179 2.87 5.92 13.54
C TYR A 179 3.24 4.43 13.37
N LEU A 180 2.87 3.57 14.33
CA LEU A 180 3.03 2.12 14.22
C LEU A 180 2.06 1.49 13.21
N PHE A 181 0.91 2.11 12.91
CA PHE A 181 -0.06 1.56 11.97
C PHE A 181 0.48 1.33 10.53
N PRO A 182 1.13 2.31 9.86
CA PRO A 182 1.71 2.06 8.53
C PRO A 182 2.83 1.02 8.57
N VAL A 183 3.62 0.97 9.65
CA VAL A 183 4.70 -0.02 9.82
C VAL A 183 4.13 -1.44 9.96
N THR A 184 3.09 -1.60 10.79
CA THR A 184 2.42 -2.89 11.01
C THR A 184 1.73 -3.41 9.77
N SER A 185 1.29 -2.54 8.85
CA SER A 185 0.67 -2.97 7.58
C SER A 185 1.59 -3.91 6.79
N PHE A 186 2.91 -3.64 6.72
CA PHE A 186 3.87 -4.53 6.08
C PHE A 186 3.94 -5.91 6.74
N TYR A 187 4.02 -5.93 8.07
CA TYR A 187 4.07 -7.17 8.85
C TYR A 187 2.76 -7.95 8.77
N LEU A 188 1.61 -7.26 8.76
CA LEU A 188 0.29 -7.85 8.60
C LEU A 188 0.16 -8.54 7.23
N TYR A 189 0.56 -7.89 6.15
CA TYR A 189 0.53 -8.54 4.84
C TYR A 189 1.49 -9.74 4.76
N THR A 190 2.65 -9.63 5.39
CA THR A 190 3.65 -10.72 5.44
C THR A 190 3.16 -11.91 6.27
N LEU A 191 2.59 -11.67 7.45
CA LEU A 191 2.12 -12.71 8.36
C LEU A 191 0.78 -13.31 7.93
N THR A 192 -0.16 -12.53 7.40
CA THR A 192 -1.50 -13.03 7.08
C THR A 192 -1.56 -13.74 5.73
N SER A 193 -0.71 -13.37 4.75
CA SER A 193 -0.85 -13.85 3.37
C SER A 193 0.26 -14.83 2.97
N HIS A 194 -0.07 -16.12 2.90
CA HIS A 194 0.85 -17.15 2.36
C HIS A 194 1.25 -16.87 0.91
N THR A 195 0.33 -16.34 0.11
CA THR A 195 0.58 -15.91 -1.29
C THR A 195 1.56 -14.76 -1.35
N PHE A 196 1.44 -13.78 -0.46
CA PHE A 196 2.39 -12.67 -0.38
C PHE A 196 3.79 -13.15 -0.01
N ARG A 197 3.91 -14.06 0.98
CA ARG A 197 5.21 -14.66 1.33
C ARG A 197 5.84 -15.37 0.12
N LYS A 198 5.05 -16.12 -0.64
CA LYS A 198 5.53 -16.80 -1.86
C LYS A 198 6.05 -15.83 -2.91
N GLU A 199 5.30 -14.77 -3.21
CA GLU A 199 5.72 -13.76 -4.19
C GLU A 199 6.90 -12.91 -3.69
N LEU A 200 6.96 -12.60 -2.39
CA LEU A 200 8.08 -11.89 -1.78
C LEU A 200 9.36 -12.75 -1.83
N ILE A 201 9.28 -14.02 -1.43
CA ILE A 201 10.41 -14.96 -1.54
C ILE A 201 10.83 -15.13 -3.00
N LYS A 202 9.88 -15.24 -3.93
CA LYS A 202 10.16 -15.32 -5.37
C LYS A 202 10.85 -14.07 -5.90
N SER A 203 10.41 -12.89 -5.49
CA SER A 203 11.03 -11.61 -5.87
C SER A 203 12.44 -11.50 -5.31
N ILE A 204 12.64 -11.84 -4.03
CA ILE A 204 13.97 -11.87 -3.39
C ILE A 204 14.89 -12.88 -4.09
N ARG A 205 14.42 -14.11 -4.34
CA ARG A 205 15.21 -15.12 -5.08
C ARG A 205 15.50 -14.70 -6.51
N SER A 206 14.61 -13.97 -7.16
CA SER A 206 14.85 -13.42 -8.49
C SER A 206 15.97 -12.39 -8.48
N ILE A 207 16.00 -11.52 -7.47
CA ILE A 207 17.06 -10.50 -7.30
C ILE A 207 18.40 -11.18 -6.95
N VAL A 208 18.39 -12.14 -6.01
CA VAL A 208 19.59 -12.90 -5.62
C VAL A 208 20.11 -13.75 -6.79
N GLY A 209 19.24 -14.48 -7.48
CA GLY A 209 19.62 -15.33 -8.62
C GLY A 209 19.97 -14.55 -9.90
N GLN A 210 19.50 -13.31 -10.07
CA GLN A 210 19.99 -12.41 -11.11
C GLN A 210 21.44 -11.99 -10.83
N ASN A 211 21.82 -11.82 -9.56
CA ASN A 211 23.20 -11.50 -9.18
C ASN A 211 24.15 -12.66 -9.53
N ASP A 212 23.72 -13.92 -9.34
CA ASP A 212 24.50 -15.10 -9.72
C ASP A 212 24.67 -15.25 -11.25
N ARG A 213 23.65 -14.87 -12.03
CA ARG A 213 23.72 -14.86 -13.50
C ARG A 213 24.64 -13.76 -14.04
N ILE A 214 24.61 -12.56 -13.46
CA ILE A 214 25.49 -11.47 -13.88
C ILE A 214 26.95 -11.82 -13.55
N THR A 215 27.21 -12.38 -12.36
CA THR A 215 28.56 -12.79 -11.95
C THR A 215 29.11 -13.92 -12.81
N SER A 216 28.28 -14.91 -13.20
CA SER A 216 28.72 -16.00 -14.09
C SER A 216 28.93 -15.56 -15.54
N VAL A 217 28.19 -14.56 -16.05
CA VAL A 217 28.42 -13.97 -17.38
C VAL A 217 29.71 -13.14 -17.41
N ILE A 218 29.99 -12.37 -16.35
CA ILE A 218 31.25 -11.62 -16.20
C ILE A 218 32.43 -12.60 -16.15
N ASN A 219 32.32 -13.67 -15.35
CA ASN A 219 33.37 -14.68 -15.23
C ASN A 219 33.61 -15.46 -16.55
N ARG A 220 32.56 -15.73 -17.35
CA ARG A 220 32.73 -16.30 -18.69
C ARG A 220 33.45 -15.36 -19.65
N ARG A 221 33.14 -14.06 -19.63
CA ARG A 221 33.84 -13.09 -20.48
C ARG A 221 35.31 -12.97 -20.10
N SER A 222 35.65 -12.90 -18.81
CA SER A 222 37.05 -12.83 -18.37
C SER A 222 37.88 -14.08 -18.75
N VAL A 223 37.25 -15.26 -18.75
CA VAL A 223 37.91 -16.50 -19.22
C VAL A 223 38.13 -16.50 -20.74
N VAL A 224 37.18 -15.98 -21.54
CA VAL A 224 37.33 -15.88 -23.00
C VAL A 224 38.44 -14.90 -23.39
N TYR A 225 38.56 -13.75 -22.71
CA TYR A 225 39.67 -12.81 -22.95
C TYR A 225 41.05 -13.40 -22.61
N HIS A 226 41.13 -14.29 -21.62
CA HIS A 226 42.38 -14.98 -21.31
C HIS A 226 42.76 -16.06 -22.35
N ILE A 227 41.79 -16.65 -23.04
CA ILE A 227 42.03 -17.69 -24.05
C ILE A 227 42.41 -17.05 -25.40
N GLU A 228 41.76 -15.95 -25.82
CA GLU A 228 42.09 -15.25 -27.08
C GLU A 228 43.50 -14.65 -27.09
N HIS A 229 44.04 -14.25 -25.93
CA HIS A 229 45.40 -13.72 -25.87
C HIS A 229 46.51 -14.80 -25.93
N GLN A 230 46.17 -16.10 -25.85
CA GLN A 230 47.13 -17.20 -25.96
C GLN A 230 47.11 -17.93 -27.31
N GLN A 231 46.18 -17.64 -28.22
CA GLN A 231 46.09 -18.25 -29.55
C GLN A 231 46.19 -17.20 -30.65
N SER A 232 47.39 -16.69 -30.88
CA SER A 232 47.76 -16.09 -32.17
C SER A 232 48.92 -16.86 -32.78
N PRO A 233 48.67 -17.84 -33.68
CA PRO A 233 49.62 -18.23 -34.68
C PRO A 233 49.31 -17.48 -35.98
N ILE A 234 50.34 -16.76 -36.42
CA ILE A 234 50.57 -16.27 -37.77
C ILE A 234 50.16 -17.35 -38.78
N ASN A 235 49.27 -17.03 -39.72
CA ASN A 235 49.24 -17.67 -41.04
C ASN A 235 48.58 -16.78 -42.08
N THR A 236 49.43 -16.29 -42.98
CA THR A 236 49.15 -15.63 -44.24
C THR A 236 48.62 -16.64 -45.27
N CYS A 237 47.45 -16.37 -45.87
CA CYS A 237 47.07 -16.96 -47.15
C CYS A 237 46.58 -15.87 -48.10
N SER A 238 47.30 -15.77 -49.22
CA SER A 238 47.09 -14.90 -50.36
C SER A 238 45.99 -15.41 -51.30
N ASN A 239 45.43 -14.43 -52.00
CA ASN A 239 44.25 -14.34 -52.85
C ASN A 239 44.05 -15.33 -54.04
N PRO A 240 42.83 -15.32 -54.63
CA PRO A 240 42.33 -16.29 -55.61
C PRO A 240 42.58 -15.87 -57.06
N VAL A 241 42.59 -16.85 -57.97
CA VAL A 241 42.53 -16.63 -59.42
C VAL A 241 41.26 -17.25 -59.98
N THR A 242 40.48 -16.35 -60.57
CA THR A 242 39.35 -16.50 -61.49
C THR A 242 39.58 -17.49 -62.64
N ASN A 243 38.54 -18.21 -63.06
CA ASN A 243 38.21 -18.30 -64.48
C ASN A 243 36.74 -18.71 -64.73
N SER A 244 36.21 -18.07 -65.76
CA SER A 244 34.85 -17.98 -66.28
C SER A 244 34.59 -18.93 -67.47
N LEU A 245 33.35 -18.87 -67.99
CA LEU A 245 32.74 -19.47 -69.20
C LEU A 245 32.05 -20.84 -68.97
N MET A 246 30.73 -21.02 -69.09
CA MET A 246 29.69 -20.63 -70.07
C MET A 246 29.73 -21.48 -71.36
N GLU A 247 28.78 -22.44 -71.49
CA GLU A 247 28.04 -22.90 -72.69
C GLU A 247 27.16 -24.11 -72.29
N ILE A 248 25.82 -24.03 -72.25
CA ILE A 248 24.83 -24.26 -73.33
C ILE A 248 25.05 -25.57 -74.10
N LYS A 249 24.48 -26.68 -73.63
CA LYS A 249 23.33 -27.40 -74.22
C LYS A 249 22.90 -28.57 -73.33
#